data_AF-A0AAV0P357-F1
#
_entry.id   AF-A0AAV0P357-F1
#
_cell.length_a   1.000
_cell.length_b   1.000
_cell.length_c   1.000
_cell.angle_alpha   90.00
_cell.angle_beta   90.00
_cell.angle_gamma   90.00
#
_symmetry.space_group_name_H-M   'P 1'
#
loop_
_entity.id
_entity.type
_entity.pdbx_description
1 polymer ?
#
loop_
_entity_poly.entity_id
_entity_poly.type
_entity_poly.pdbx_seq_one_letter_code
_entity_poly.pdbx_strand_id
1 'polypeptide(L)'
;MLNPLYSYVDESIFDDGNITTTFMDCVETFYSGDDDKQDQVVNYEFQKFQKREGAFRKKLARTCQNFDYNPVAWWRMYGVDTPNLQKMAIRIFFIDLKFFWL
;
A
#
# COMPACT_ATOMS: atom_id res chain seq x y z
N MET A 1 3.58 5.22 -4.05
CA MET A 1 4.24 4.23 -3.17
C MET A 1 3.48 2.90 -3.00
N LEU A 2 2.15 2.87 -2.81
CA LEU A 2 1.42 1.64 -2.43
C LEU A 2 1.30 0.59 -3.54
N ASN A 3 1.77 0.88 -4.75
CA ASN A 3 1.77 -0.08 -5.85
C ASN A 3 3.09 -0.86 -5.84
N PRO A 4 3.09 -2.16 -5.47
CA PRO A 4 4.25 -3.04 -5.50
C PRO A 4 5.06 -3.01 -6.78
N LEU A 5 4.42 -2.82 -7.95
CA LEU A 5 5.13 -2.74 -9.23
C LEU A 5 6.15 -1.59 -9.24
N TYR A 6 5.90 -0.50 -8.51
CA TYR A 6 6.82 0.62 -8.36
C TYR A 6 7.69 0.49 -7.11
N SER A 7 7.12 0.21 -5.94
CA SER A 7 7.88 0.20 -4.67
C SER A 7 8.81 -1.01 -4.47
N TYR A 8 8.65 -2.07 -5.25
CA TYR A 8 9.61 -3.18 -5.27
C TYR A 8 10.74 -2.98 -6.30
N VAL A 9 10.58 -2.03 -7.22
CA VAL A 9 11.63 -1.64 -8.18
C VAL A 9 12.51 -0.55 -7.59
N ASP A 10 11.88 0.46 -7.00
CA ASP A 10 12.57 1.63 -6.45
C ASP A 10 12.05 1.94 -5.04
N GLU A 11 12.88 1.69 -4.04
CA GLU A 11 12.58 1.95 -2.64
C GLU A 11 12.66 3.45 -2.30
N SER A 12 13.36 4.26 -3.11
CA SER A 12 13.49 5.71 -2.86
C SER A 12 12.16 6.46 -2.95
N ILE A 13 11.13 5.83 -3.54
CA ILE A 13 9.74 6.34 -3.52
C ILE A 13 9.20 6.54 -2.09
N PHE A 14 9.79 5.87 -1.09
CA PHE A 14 9.45 6.03 0.31
C PHE A 14 10.14 7.23 0.97
N ASP A 15 11.20 7.75 0.36
CA ASP A 15 11.96 8.90 0.87
C ASP A 15 11.52 10.23 0.22
N ASP A 16 10.66 10.17 -0.80
CA ASP A 16 10.08 11.36 -1.43
C ASP A 16 9.09 12.05 -0.46
N GLY A 17 9.46 13.25 -0.01
CA GLY A 17 8.69 14.06 0.94
C GLY A 17 7.29 14.42 0.44
N ASN A 18 7.10 14.63 -0.86
CA ASN A 18 5.79 14.94 -1.41
C ASN A 18 4.91 13.68 -1.41
N ILE A 19 5.46 12.55 -1.85
CA ILE A 19 4.72 11.27 -1.90
C ILE A 19 4.33 10.82 -0.49
N THR A 20 5.21 10.98 0.49
CA THR A 20 4.94 10.65 1.90
C THR A 20 3.89 11.55 2.53
N THR A 21 3.97 12.86 2.30
CA THR A 21 2.93 13.82 2.77
C THR A 21 1.57 13.50 2.15
N THR A 22 1.49 13.30 0.82
CA THR A 22 0.23 12.94 0.15
C THR A 22 -0.34 11.62 0.67
N PHE A 23 0.51 10.65 1.03
CA PHE A 23 0.05 9.42 1.65
C PHE A 23 -0.58 9.68 3.02
N MET A 24 0.04 10.53 3.86
CA MET A 24 -0.53 10.91 5.17
C MET A 24 -1.89 11.60 4.99
N ASP A 25 -2.02 12.57 4.08
CA ASP A 25 -3.29 13.23 3.76
C ASP A 25 -4.37 12.22 3.35
N CYS A 26 -3.99 11.19 2.59
CA CYS A 26 -4.90 10.12 2.19
C CYS A 26 -5.33 9.26 3.39
N VAL A 27 -4.43 8.99 4.34
CA VAL A 27 -4.77 8.26 5.57
C VAL A 27 -5.73 9.06 6.43
N GLU A 28 -5.46 10.36 6.65
CA GLU A 28 -6.32 11.28 7.40
C GLU A 28 -7.72 11.38 6.77
N THR A 29 -7.79 11.46 5.45
CA THR A 29 -9.06 11.50 4.72
C THR A 29 -9.81 10.17 4.83
N PHE A 30 -9.12 9.04 4.69
CA PHE A 30 -9.75 7.71 4.67
C PHE A 30 -10.26 7.28 6.05
N TYR A 31 -9.51 7.61 7.10
CA TYR A 31 -9.80 7.30 8.50
C TYR A 31 -10.13 8.57 9.29
N SER A 32 -10.91 9.47 8.68
CA SER A 32 -11.28 10.75 9.29
C SER A 32 -11.98 10.57 10.63
N GLY A 33 -11.45 11.23 11.67
CA GLY A 33 -11.95 11.16 13.04
C GLY A 33 -11.61 9.89 13.81
N ASP A 34 -10.73 9.04 13.28
CA ASP A 34 -10.25 7.81 13.90
C ASP A 34 -8.73 7.84 14.05
N ASP A 35 -8.25 8.64 15.01
CA ASP A 35 -6.83 8.92 15.24
C ASP A 35 -6.04 7.64 15.55
N ASP A 36 -6.64 6.69 16.27
CA ASP A 36 -6.03 5.38 16.57
C ASP A 36 -5.73 4.60 15.29
N LYS A 37 -6.65 4.60 14.31
CA LYS A 37 -6.38 3.96 13.01
C LYS A 37 -5.35 4.72 12.19
N GLN A 38 -5.35 6.04 12.23
CA GLN A 38 -4.34 6.84 11.52
C GLN A 38 -2.94 6.53 12.06
N ASP A 39 -2.76 6.53 13.38
CA ASP A 39 -1.51 6.14 14.04
C ASP A 39 -1.12 4.70 13.68
N GLN A 40 -2.06 3.76 13.79
CA GLN A 40 -1.82 2.36 13.43
C GLN A 40 -1.35 2.19 11.98
N VAL A 41 -1.95 2.93 11.03
CA VAL A 41 -1.57 2.86 9.61
C VAL A 41 -0.20 3.49 9.38
N VAL A 42 0.02 4.73 9.84
CA VAL A 42 1.23 5.51 9.53
C VAL A 42 2.45 4.96 10.26
N ASN A 43 2.32 4.68 11.56
CA ASN A 43 3.48 4.39 12.40
C ASN A 43 3.82 2.90 12.51
N TYR A 44 2.88 2.00 12.20
CA TYR A 44 3.10 0.56 12.34
C TYR A 44 2.93 -0.20 11.03
N GLU A 45 1.74 -0.15 10.43
CA GLU A 45 1.44 -0.97 9.26
C GLU A 45 2.24 -0.55 8.04
N PHE A 46 2.38 0.76 7.82
CA PHE A 46 3.17 1.29 6.72
C PHE A 46 4.65 0.90 6.84
N GLN A 47 5.21 0.96 8.05
CA GLN A 47 6.59 0.52 8.28
C GLN A 47 6.80 -0.96 7.94
N LYS A 48 5.84 -1.85 8.26
CA LYS A 48 5.92 -3.26 7.87
C LYS A 48 5.98 -3.42 6.35
N PHE A 49 5.20 -2.62 5.61
CA PHE A 49 5.23 -2.64 4.15
C PHE A 49 6.58 -2.13 3.62
N GLN A 50 7.05 -0.97 4.10
CA GLN A 50 8.34 -0.38 3.71
C GLN A 50 9.52 -1.33 3.96
N LYS A 51 9.59 -1.91 5.17
CA LYS A 51 10.66 -2.85 5.58
C LYS A 51 10.46 -4.26 5.01
N ARG A 52 9.40 -4.48 4.24
CA ARG A 52 9.00 -5.77 3.66
C ARG A 52 8.91 -6.88 4.71
N GLU A 53 8.27 -6.62 5.84
CA GLU A 53 8.10 -7.61 6.90
C GLU A 53 7.04 -8.67 6.56
N GLY A 54 7.02 -9.78 7.32
CA GLY A 54 5.94 -10.77 7.24
C GLY A 54 5.76 -11.40 5.85
N ALA A 55 4.56 -11.25 5.30
CA ALA A 55 4.21 -11.73 3.95
C ALA A 55 4.89 -10.93 2.82
N PHE A 56 5.23 -9.65 3.04
CA PHE A 56 5.84 -8.79 2.02
C PHE A 56 7.27 -9.21 1.63
N ARG A 57 8.06 -9.82 2.53
CA ARG A 57 9.40 -10.36 2.16
C ARG A 57 9.35 -11.61 1.28
N LYS A 58 8.21 -12.27 1.15
CA LYS A 58 8.13 -13.56 0.44
C LYS A 58 8.56 -13.40 -1.01
N LYS A 59 9.27 -14.39 -1.56
CA LYS A 59 9.73 -14.38 -2.96
C LYS A 59 8.58 -14.12 -3.93
N LEU A 60 7.40 -14.70 -3.68
CA LEU A 60 6.19 -14.53 -4.50
C LEU A 60 5.61 -13.11 -4.43
N ALA A 61 5.85 -12.35 -3.37
CA ALA A 61 5.44 -10.95 -3.32
C ALA A 61 6.24 -10.11 -4.33
N ARG A 62 7.50 -10.47 -4.58
CA ARG A 62 8.42 -9.80 -5.51
C ARG A 62 8.19 -10.14 -6.97
N THR A 63 7.47 -11.22 -7.28
CA THR A 63 7.19 -11.61 -8.67
C THR A 63 6.10 -10.77 -9.32
N CYS A 64 5.59 -9.73 -8.64
CA CYS A 64 4.65 -8.75 -9.20
C CYS A 64 5.14 -8.08 -10.49
N GLN A 65 6.44 -8.11 -10.76
CA GLN A 65 7.07 -7.54 -11.96
C GLN A 65 6.93 -8.42 -13.22
N ASN A 66 6.57 -9.70 -13.08
CA ASN A 66 6.70 -10.70 -14.16
C ASN A 66 5.38 -11.39 -14.57
N PHE A 67 4.23 -10.95 -14.05
CA PHE A 67 2.92 -11.57 -14.26
C PHE A 67 1.86 -10.52 -14.61
N ASP A 68 0.66 -10.96 -15.00
CA ASP A 68 -0.54 -10.12 -15.09
C ASP A 68 -0.86 -9.55 -13.70
N TYR A 69 -0.26 -8.40 -13.44
CA TYR A 69 -0.17 -7.82 -12.11
C TYR A 69 -1.47 -7.12 -11.75
N ASN A 70 -2.18 -7.71 -10.79
CA ASN A 70 -3.35 -7.10 -10.20
C ASN A 70 -3.01 -6.57 -8.78
N PRO A 71 -2.92 -5.24 -8.58
CA PRO A 71 -2.56 -4.67 -7.28
C PRO A 71 -3.58 -5.01 -6.19
N VAL A 72 -4.88 -5.13 -6.52
CA VAL A 72 -5.91 -5.53 -5.55
C VAL A 72 -5.69 -6.95 -5.07
N ALA A 73 -5.43 -7.89 -6.00
CA ALA A 73 -5.17 -9.28 -5.65
C ALA A 73 -3.88 -9.42 -4.83
N TRP A 74 -2.84 -8.66 -5.20
CA TRP A 74 -1.58 -8.62 -4.46
C TRP A 74 -1.78 -8.16 -3.01
N TRP A 75 -2.48 -7.04 -2.80
CA TRP A 75 -2.75 -6.52 -1.46
C TRP A 75 -3.61 -7.47 -0.63
N ARG A 76 -4.60 -8.15 -1.23
CA ARG A 76 -5.38 -9.21 -0.56
C ARG A 76 -4.51 -10.34 -0.04
N MET A 77 -3.49 -10.74 -0.82
CA MET A 77 -2.62 -11.88 -0.48
C MET A 77 -1.56 -11.51 0.55
N TYR A 78 -0.88 -10.38 0.37
CA TYR A 78 0.33 -10.05 1.14
C TYR A 78 0.12 -9.00 2.21
N GLY A 79 -0.99 -8.24 2.16
CA GLY A 79 -1.32 -7.20 3.14
C GLY A 79 -1.98 -7.67 4.43
N VAL A 80 -2.06 -8.98 4.66
CA VAL A 80 -2.82 -9.57 5.79
C VAL A 80 -2.33 -9.11 7.17
N ASP A 81 -1.04 -8.83 7.32
CA ASP A 81 -0.42 -8.37 8.57
C ASP A 81 -0.56 -6.86 8.80
N THR A 82 -1.23 -6.17 7.87
CA THR A 82 -1.47 -4.72 7.81
C THR A 82 -2.92 -4.45 7.39
N PRO A 83 -3.91 -4.81 8.22
CA PRO A 83 -5.32 -4.84 7.81
C PRO A 83 -5.88 -3.46 7.43
N ASN A 84 -5.48 -2.39 8.10
CA ASN A 84 -6.00 -1.05 7.82
C ASN A 84 -5.36 -0.46 6.54
N LEU A 85 -4.05 -0.63 6.37
CA LEU A 85 -3.32 -0.26 5.16
C LEU A 85 -3.80 -1.08 3.96
N GLN A 86 -4.02 -2.39 4.14
CA GLN A 86 -4.55 -3.28 3.10
C GLN A 86 -5.92 -2.82 2.63
N LYS A 87 -6.83 -2.50 3.55
CA LYS A 87 -8.17 -2.01 3.23
C LYS A 87 -8.12 -0.72 2.42
N MET A 88 -7.27 0.22 2.83
CA MET A 88 -7.08 1.49 2.14
C MET A 88 -6.47 1.29 0.73
N ALA A 89 -5.39 0.51 0.62
CA ALA A 89 -4.73 0.21 -0.65
C ALA A 89 -5.70 -0.45 -1.66
N ILE A 90 -6.45 -1.46 -1.22
CA ILE A 90 -7.47 -2.11 -2.07
C ILE A 90 -8.51 -1.09 -2.55
N ARG A 91 -8.96 -0.19 -1.68
CA ARG A 91 -9.97 0.82 -2.06
C ARG A 91 -9.43 1.81 -3.08
N ILE A 92 -8.19 2.28 -2.92
CA ILE A 92 -7.52 3.16 -3.89
C ILE A 92 -7.44 2.47 -5.25
N PHE A 93 -6.87 1.26 -5.32
CA PHE A 93 -6.73 0.55 -6.59
C PHE A 93 -8.05 0.16 -7.24
N PHE A 94 -9.09 -0.13 -6.45
CA PHE A 94 -10.40 -0.42 -6.99
C PHE A 94 -11.08 0.81 -7.61
N ILE A 95 -10.78 2.01 -7.10
CA ILE A 95 -11.24 3.27 -7.68
C ILE A 95 -10.47 3.57 -8.98
N ASP A 96 -9.14 3.47 -8.94
CA ASP A 96 -8.29 3.71 -10.13
C ASP A 96 -8.66 2.79 -11.28
N LEU A 97 -8.90 1.49 -11.01
CA LEU A 97 -9.31 0.53 -12.03
C LEU A 97 -10.67 0.87 -12.66
N LYS A 98 -11.58 1.58 -11.97
CA LYS A 98 -12.84 2.01 -12.57
C LYS A 98 -12.67 3.17 -13.56
N PHE A 99 -11.66 4.01 -13.37
CA PHE A 99 -11.36 5.12 -14.28
C PHE A 99 -10.69 4.67 -15.58
N PHE A 100 -10.08 3.49 -15.62
CA PHE A 100 -9.53 2.92 -16.87
C PHE A 100 -10.57 2.20 -17.74
N TRP A 101 -11.79 1.99 -17.24
CA TRP A 101 -12.86 1.25 -17.93
C TRP A 101 -14.19 2.03 -18.05
N LEU A 102 -14.15 3.36 -17.90
CA LEU A 102 -15.23 4.32 -18.20
C LEU A 102 -14.69 5.39 -19.14
#